data_AF-W1XFY6-F1
#
_entry.id   AF-W1XFY6-F1
#
_cell.length_a   1.000
_cell.length_b   1.000
_cell.length_c   1.000
_cell.angle_alpha   90.00
_cell.angle_beta   90.00
_cell.angle_gamma   90.00
#
_symmetry.space_group_name_H-M   'P 1'
#
loop_
_entity.id
_entity.type
_entity.pdbx_description
1 polymer ?
#
loop_
_entity_poly.entity_id
_entity_poly.type
_entity_poly.pdbx_seq_one_letter_code
_entity_poly.pdbx_strand_id
1 'polypeptide(L)'
;DFSTPGVDSPYRERSVEENLALFEEMKAGKYKDGEKVLRAKIDMAHPNIVMRDPVIYRIVNTEHHNTGNEWKIYPMYDFAHPIEDA
;
A
#
# COMPACT_ATOMS: atom_id res chain seq x y z
N ASP A 1 8.43 5.37 -20.57
CA ASP A 1 9.28 6.57 -20.51
C ASP A 1 9.55 6.88 -19.04
N PHE A 2 10.80 6.97 -18.64
CA PHE A 2 11.22 7.25 -17.26
C PHE A 2 11.34 8.75 -16.95
N SER A 3 11.27 9.60 -17.99
CA SER A 3 11.46 11.04 -17.88
C SER A 3 10.17 11.83 -17.63
N THR A 4 9.02 11.29 -18.05
CA THR A 4 7.71 11.90 -17.73
C THR A 4 7.42 11.80 -16.22
N PRO A 5 7.13 12.93 -15.54
CA PRO A 5 6.70 12.94 -14.14
C PRO A 5 5.41 12.13 -13.94
N GLY A 6 5.26 11.51 -12.77
CA GLY A 6 4.01 10.88 -12.39
C GLY A 6 2.91 11.91 -12.10
N VAL A 7 1.66 11.45 -12.16
CA VAL A 7 0.48 12.24 -11.81
C VAL A 7 -0.06 11.72 -10.49
N ASP A 8 -0.39 12.65 -9.58
CA ASP A 8 -0.98 12.32 -8.30
C ASP A 8 -2.28 11.51 -8.48
N SER A 9 -2.43 10.49 -7.63
CA SER A 9 -3.69 9.77 -7.51
C SER A 9 -4.80 10.75 -7.10
N PRO A 10 -6.03 10.63 -7.62
CA PRO A 10 -7.18 11.40 -7.12
C PRO A 10 -7.42 11.22 -5.60
N TYR A 11 -6.86 10.17 -5.02
CA TYR A 11 -6.99 9.82 -3.61
C TYR A 11 -5.79 10.22 -2.74
N ARG A 12 -4.78 10.92 -3.30
CA ARG A 12 -3.52 11.24 -2.61
C ARG A 12 -3.69 12.21 -1.44
N GLU A 13 -4.68 13.08 -1.53
CA GLU A 13 -4.98 14.13 -0.54
C GLU A 13 -6.16 13.79 0.38
N ARG A 14 -6.47 12.50 0.55
CA ARG A 14 -7.42 12.03 1.56
C ARG A 14 -6.99 12.45 2.96
N SER A 15 -7.96 12.72 3.83
CA SER A 15 -7.69 13.04 5.23
C SER A 15 -7.09 11.82 5.95
N VAL A 16 -6.45 12.07 7.10
CA VAL A 16 -5.90 11.01 7.94
C VAL A 16 -7.03 10.07 8.39
N GLU A 17 -8.17 10.63 8.78
CA GLU A 17 -9.34 9.90 9.27
C GLU A 17 -9.91 8.97 8.20
N GLU A 18 -10.06 9.45 6.97
CA GLU A 18 -10.54 8.62 5.85
C GLU A 18 -9.54 7.49 5.54
N ASN A 19 -8.24 7.78 5.52
CA ASN A 19 -7.22 6.76 5.27
C ASN A 19 -7.20 5.67 6.34
N LEU A 20 -7.28 6.05 7.61
CA LEU A 20 -7.33 5.10 8.73
C LEU A 20 -8.58 4.21 8.64
N ALA A 21 -9.75 4.81 8.37
CA ALA A 21 -10.99 4.05 8.22
C ALA A 21 -10.88 3.04 7.06
N LEU A 22 -10.43 3.47 5.88
CA LEU A 22 -10.26 2.58 4.73
C LEU A 22 -9.25 1.47 4.99
N PHE A 23 -8.15 1.75 5.70
CA PHE A 23 -7.13 0.75 5.99
C PHE A 23 -7.64 -0.31 6.97
N GLU A 24 -8.40 0.06 8.00
CA GLU A 24 -9.07 -0.89 8.88
C GLU A 24 -10.10 -1.75 8.13
N GLU A 25 -10.80 -1.18 7.16
CA GLU A 25 -11.72 -1.94 6.30
C GLU A 25 -11.00 -2.92 5.37
N MET A 26 -9.83 -2.54 4.84
CA MET A 26 -8.97 -3.46 4.08
C MET A 26 -8.52 -4.62 4.96
N LYS A 27 -8.08 -4.35 6.19
CA LYS A 27 -7.69 -5.37 7.17
C LYS A 27 -8.87 -6.29 7.52
N ALA A 28 -10.08 -5.74 7.62
CA ALA A 28 -11.31 -6.50 7.86
C ALA A 28 -11.82 -7.31 6.65
N GLY A 29 -11.14 -7.25 5.49
CA GLY A 29 -11.50 -8.02 4.31
C GLY A 29 -12.75 -7.53 3.58
N LYS A 30 -13.11 -6.24 3.71
CA LYS A 30 -14.30 -5.67 3.03
C LYS A 30 -14.14 -5.54 1.51
N TYR A 31 -12.93 -5.72 0.98
CA TYR A 31 -12.55 -5.42 -0.40
C TYR A 31 -11.91 -6.62 -1.09
N LYS A 32 -12.02 -6.68 -2.42
CA LYS A 32 -11.43 -7.74 -3.24
C LYS A 32 -9.91 -7.55 -3.41
N ASP A 33 -9.24 -8.61 -3.82
CA ASP A 33 -7.83 -8.59 -4.16
C ASP A 33 -7.52 -7.50 -5.20
N GLY A 34 -6.50 -6.69 -4.93
CA GLY A 34 -6.08 -5.58 -5.79
C GLY A 34 -7.04 -4.39 -5.86
N GLU A 35 -8.19 -4.41 -5.17
CA GLU A 35 -9.17 -3.32 -5.23
C GLU A 35 -8.63 -2.03 -4.60
N LYS A 36 -7.80 -2.15 -3.56
CA LYS A 36 -7.14 -1.05 -2.87
C LYS A 36 -5.73 -1.42 -2.44
N VAL A 37 -4.90 -0.40 -2.31
CA VAL A 37 -3.52 -0.48 -1.82
C VAL A 37 -3.24 0.71 -0.90
N LEU A 38 -2.38 0.51 0.10
CA LEU A 38 -1.80 1.63 0.85
C LEU A 38 -0.49 2.01 0.16
N ARG A 39 -0.27 3.31 -0.04
CA ARG A 39 0.96 3.85 -0.65
C ARG A 39 1.61 4.84 0.30
N ALA A 40 2.94 4.88 0.31
CA ALA A 40 3.66 5.97 0.96
C ALA A 40 3.43 7.27 0.17
N LYS A 41 3.34 8.40 0.86
CA LYS A 41 3.27 9.73 0.23
C LYS A 41 4.68 10.33 0.20
N ILE A 42 5.31 10.31 -0.96
CA ILE A 42 6.68 10.78 -1.19
C ILE A 42 6.64 11.86 -2.28
N ASP A 43 6.96 11.52 -3.52
CA ASP A 43 7.01 12.49 -4.63
C ASP A 43 6.75 11.79 -5.97
N MET A 44 5.59 12.07 -6.58
CA MET A 44 5.22 11.52 -7.89
C MET A 44 6.09 12.05 -9.03
N ALA A 45 6.77 13.19 -8.86
CA ALA A 45 7.70 13.76 -9.84
C ALA A 45 9.15 13.27 -9.64
N HIS A 46 9.42 12.41 -8.66
CA HIS A 46 10.78 11.99 -8.32
C HIS A 46 11.48 11.29 -9.50
N PRO A 47 12.78 11.56 -9.76
CA PRO A 47 13.51 10.96 -10.87
C PRO A 47 13.69 9.44 -10.71
N ASN A 48 13.85 8.94 -9.48
CA ASN A 48 13.76 7.51 -9.18
C ASN A 48 12.28 7.08 -9.13
N ILE A 49 11.87 6.21 -10.06
CA ILE A 49 10.49 5.71 -10.18
C ILE A 49 10.00 4.98 -8.93
N VAL A 50 10.89 4.34 -8.16
CA VAL A 50 10.55 3.61 -6.93
C VAL A 50 10.08 4.58 -5.84
N MET A 51 10.52 5.83 -5.87
CA MET A 51 10.10 6.87 -4.91
C MET A 51 8.78 7.54 -5.28
N ARG A 52 8.14 7.14 -6.38
CA ARG A 52 6.85 7.70 -6.83
C ARG A 52 5.69 7.04 -6.09
N ASP A 53 5.55 7.42 -4.83
CA ASP A 53 4.55 6.92 -3.88
C ASP A 53 4.46 5.38 -3.92
N PRO A 54 5.49 4.65 -3.45
CA PRO A 54 5.50 3.18 -3.53
C PRO A 54 4.36 2.55 -2.75
N VAL A 55 3.87 1.40 -3.23
CA VAL A 55 2.88 0.59 -2.53
C VAL A 55 3.54 -0.07 -1.31
N ILE A 56 2.90 0.03 -0.15
CA ILE A 56 3.40 -0.53 1.12
C ILE A 56 2.50 -1.64 1.68
N TYR A 57 1.20 -1.66 1.35
CA TYR A 57 0.30 -2.79 1.62
C TYR A 57 -0.63 -3.07 0.45
N ARG A 58 -0.96 -4.35 0.27
CA ARG A 58 -1.95 -4.85 -0.70
C ARG A 58 -2.95 -5.80 -0.04
N ILE A 59 -4.14 -5.92 -0.64
CA ILE A 59 -5.14 -6.92 -0.24
C ILE A 59 -4.83 -8.24 -0.93
N VAL A 60 -4.78 -9.33 -0.15
CA VAL A 60 -4.71 -10.71 -0.63
C VAL A 60 -5.59 -11.56 0.30
N ASN A 61 -6.73 -12.02 -0.20
CA ASN A 61 -7.68 -12.85 0.54
C ASN A 61 -7.30 -14.34 0.46
N THR A 62 -6.10 -14.69 0.93
CA THR A 62 -5.61 -16.06 0.96
C THR A 62 -5.08 -16.44 2.34
N GLU A 63 -5.10 -17.73 2.65
CA GLU A 63 -4.54 -18.27 3.89
C GLU A 63 -3.01 -18.24 3.86
N HIS A 64 -2.39 -17.73 4.92
CA HIS A 64 -0.94 -17.72 5.09
C HIS A 64 -0.49 -18.94 5.89
N HIS A 65 0.61 -19.59 5.47
CA HIS A 65 1.09 -20.82 6.11
C HIS A 65 1.43 -20.70 7.60
N ASN A 66 1.86 -19.52 8.08
CA ASN A 66 2.21 -19.30 9.49
C ASN A 66 1.11 -18.63 10.33
N THR A 67 0.28 -17.78 9.70
CA THR A 67 -0.69 -16.92 10.39
C THR A 67 -2.13 -17.23 10.01
N GLY A 68 -2.34 -18.29 9.22
CA GLY A 68 -3.64 -18.75 8.77
C GLY A 68 -4.43 -17.63 8.08
N ASN A 69 -5.68 -17.46 8.53
CA ASN A 69 -6.64 -16.52 7.96
C ASN A 69 -6.71 -15.18 8.70
N GLU A 70 -5.78 -14.90 9.62
CA GLU A 70 -5.79 -13.69 10.45
C GLU A 70 -5.67 -12.41 9.61
N TRP A 71 -4.88 -12.45 8.53
CA TRP A 71 -4.56 -11.27 7.73
C TRP A 71 -5.20 -11.32 6.35
N LYS A 72 -5.78 -10.19 5.93
CA LYS A 72 -6.31 -9.95 4.57
C LYS A 72 -5.49 -8.94 3.79
N ILE A 73 -4.54 -8.29 4.46
CA ILE A 73 -3.59 -7.34 3.88
C ILE A 73 -2.17 -7.77 4.21
N TYR A 74 -1.28 -7.64 3.24
CA TYR A 74 0.12 -8.04 3.36
C TYR A 74 1.03 -6.91 2.91
N PRO A 75 2.16 -6.70 3.61
CA PRO A 75 3.10 -5.66 3.27
C PRO A 75 3.84 -6.00 1.97
N MET A 76 4.33 -4.97 1.28
CA MET A 76 5.27 -5.13 0.17
C MET A 76 6.70 -5.29 0.72
N TYR A 77 7.58 -5.92 -0.07
CA TYR A 77 8.99 -6.14 0.32
C TYR A 77 9.68 -4.84 0.77
N ASP A 78 9.55 -3.77 -0.02
CA ASP A 78 10.18 -2.47 0.25
C ASP A 78 9.74 -1.83 1.57
N PHE A 79 8.63 -2.29 2.15
CA PHE A 79 8.16 -1.86 3.46
C PHE A 79 8.49 -2.87 4.57
N ALA A 80 8.26 -4.16 4.33
CA ALA A 80 8.49 -5.20 5.33
C ALA A 80 9.97 -5.36 5.68
N HIS A 81 10.83 -5.39 4.67
CA HIS A 81 12.23 -5.76 4.83
C HIS A 81 13.02 -4.78 5.71
N PRO A 82 12.94 -3.45 5.51
CA PRO A 82 13.65 -2.50 6.38
C PRO A 82 13.15 -2.49 7.84
N ILE A 83 11.90 -2.91 8.08
CA ILE A 83 11.32 -3.01 9.43
C ILE A 83 11.78 -4.30 10.11
N GLU A 84 11.88 -5.40 9.36
CA GLU A 84 12.40 -6.67 9.85
C GLU A 84 13.89 -6.58 10.25
N ASP A 85 14.68 -5.82 9.50
CA ASP A 85 16.11 -5.59 9.78
C ASP A 85 16.39 -4.69 10.98
N ALA A 86 15.45 -3.81 11.37
CA ALA A 86 15.64 -2.74 12.36
C ALA A 86 15.55 -3.21 13.82
#